data_AF-A0A554SPS5-F1
#
_entry.id   AF-A0A554SPS5-F1
#
_cell.length_a   1.000
_cell.length_b   1.000
_cell.length_c   1.000
_cell.angle_alpha   90.00
_cell.angle_beta   90.00
_cell.angle_gamma   90.00
#
_symmetry.space_group_name_H-M   'P 1'
#
loop_
_entity.id
_entity.type
_entity.pdbx_description
1 polymer ?
#
loop_
_entity_poly.entity_id
_entity_poly.type
_entity_poly.pdbx_seq_one_letter_code
_entity_poly.pdbx_strand_id
1 'polypeptide(L)'
;MSVLTMGRVAIVVVALMVVSACGNSETSGGSADPQATWGVKAERSPYLEIADGEVKGSDGCNSLSGTYEMDGDELTFSMKMSTMMACPGVDPWLAKLKSARIDGDVLVVFNREGDEIGTLDRSA
;
A
#
# COMPACT_ATOMS: atom_id res chain seq x y z
N MET A 1 77.27 -7.14 -18.33
CA MET A 1 76.83 -7.85 -19.54
C MET A 1 75.36 -8.15 -19.34
N SER A 2 74.37 -7.60 -20.04
CA SER A 2 74.36 -7.00 -21.37
C SER A 2 73.24 -5.96 -21.47
N VAL A 3 73.42 -5.08 -22.45
CA VAL A 3 72.65 -3.89 -22.83
C VAL A 3 71.39 -4.22 -23.66
N LEU A 4 70.41 -3.31 -23.54
CA LEU A 4 69.38 -2.84 -24.48
C LEU A 4 68.98 -3.71 -25.70
N THR A 5 67.67 -3.83 -25.95
CA THR A 5 67.08 -3.41 -27.25
C THR A 5 65.65 -2.89 -27.08
N MET A 6 65.42 -1.72 -27.67
CA MET A 6 64.17 -0.98 -27.83
C MET A 6 63.07 -1.78 -28.57
N GLY A 7 61.84 -1.67 -28.10
CA GLY A 7 60.64 -1.96 -28.89
C GLY A 7 59.48 -1.06 -28.45
N ARG A 8 59.39 0.14 -29.04
CA ARG A 8 58.25 1.04 -28.88
C ARG A 8 57.04 0.46 -29.61
N VAL A 9 56.01 0.04 -28.88
CA VAL A 9 54.63 0.15 -29.36
C VAL A 9 53.82 0.79 -28.24
N ALA A 10 53.55 2.09 -28.42
CA ALA A 10 52.57 2.80 -27.66
C ALA A 10 51.19 2.27 -28.04
N ILE A 11 50.48 1.69 -27.08
CA ILE A 11 49.02 1.65 -27.15
C ILE A 11 48.53 2.44 -25.94
N VAL A 12 48.28 3.71 -26.21
CA VAL A 12 47.47 4.57 -25.34
C VAL A 12 46.03 4.08 -25.49
N VAL A 13 45.56 3.26 -24.56
CA VAL A 13 44.11 3.06 -24.37
C VAL A 13 43.67 4.03 -23.29
N VAL A 14 43.33 5.26 -23.69
CA VAL A 14 42.47 6.11 -22.88
C VAL A 14 41.04 5.68 -23.20
N ALA A 15 40.40 5.04 -22.22
CA ALA A 15 38.95 4.95 -22.16
C ALA A 15 38.53 5.18 -20.70
N LEU A 16 38.30 6.45 -20.36
CA LEU A 16 37.36 6.83 -19.31
C LEU A 16 35.98 6.29 -19.70
N MET A 17 35.29 5.58 -18.80
CA MET A 17 33.83 5.68 -18.63
C MET A 17 33.35 4.96 -17.36
N VAL A 18 33.07 5.81 -16.35
CA VAL A 18 31.92 5.84 -15.42
C VAL A 18 31.61 4.59 -14.58
N VAL A 19 31.71 4.77 -13.26
CA VAL A 19 31.09 3.91 -12.24
C VAL A 19 29.57 4.01 -12.40
N SER A 20 28.95 3.06 -13.10
CA SER A 20 27.51 2.84 -12.96
C SER A 20 27.29 2.05 -11.67
N ALA A 21 26.94 2.77 -10.60
CA ALA A 21 26.20 2.20 -9.49
C ALA A 21 24.83 1.74 -10.04
N CYS A 22 24.77 0.49 -10.52
CA CYS A 22 23.52 -0.10 -10.94
C CYS A 22 22.70 -0.44 -9.69
N GLY A 23 21.67 0.36 -9.48
CA GLY A 23 20.47 0.01 -8.74
C GLY A 23 20.62 0.11 -7.24
N ASN A 24 20.12 1.22 -6.68
CA ASN A 24 19.44 1.14 -5.40
C ASN A 24 18.43 -0.02 -5.51
N SER A 25 18.78 -1.17 -4.94
CA SER A 25 17.76 -2.05 -4.40
C SER A 25 17.16 -1.23 -3.26
N GLU A 26 16.19 -0.39 -3.60
CA GLU A 26 15.16 -0.06 -2.64
C GLU A 26 14.58 -1.42 -2.27
N THR A 27 15.08 -1.95 -1.15
CA THR A 27 14.38 -2.99 -0.41
C THR A 27 12.93 -2.57 -0.44
N SER A 28 12.13 -3.26 -1.25
CA SER A 28 10.68 -3.07 -1.34
C SER A 28 10.07 -3.55 -0.02
N GLY A 29 10.35 -2.83 1.07
CA GLY A 29 9.32 -2.57 2.05
C GLY A 29 8.37 -1.64 1.32
N GLY A 30 7.33 -2.23 0.70
CA GLY A 30 6.35 -1.46 -0.05
C GLY A 30 5.94 -0.27 0.81
N SER A 31 6.06 0.92 0.26
CA SER A 31 5.45 2.10 0.88
C SER A 31 4.01 1.72 1.17
N ALA A 32 3.62 1.73 2.44
CA ALA A 32 2.25 1.50 2.86
C ALA A 32 1.44 2.70 2.36
N ASP A 33 1.12 2.74 1.07
CA ASP A 33 0.32 3.80 0.50
C ASP A 33 -1.16 3.45 0.72
N PRO A 34 -1.87 4.18 1.59
CA PRO A 34 -3.26 3.91 1.85
C PRO A 34 -4.16 4.38 0.72
N GLN A 35 -3.68 5.25 -0.18
CA GLN A 35 -4.48 5.87 -1.23
C GLN A 35 -4.81 4.88 -2.33
N ALA A 36 -5.99 4.26 -2.21
CA ALA A 36 -6.49 3.25 -3.14
C ALA A 36 -7.96 2.93 -2.86
N THR A 37 -8.52 2.11 -3.74
CA THR A 37 -9.71 1.32 -3.43
C THR A 37 -9.30 -0.01 -2.83
N TRP A 38 -9.89 -0.34 -1.68
CA TRP A 38 -9.74 -1.59 -0.96
C TRP A 38 -11.08 -2.33 -0.96
N GLY A 39 -11.07 -3.57 -1.43
CA GLY A 39 -12.26 -4.35 -1.73
C GLY A 39 -12.82 -4.06 -3.12
N VAL A 40 -13.96 -4.66 -3.45
CA VAL A 40 -14.59 -4.51 -4.76
C VAL A 40 -15.84 -3.66 -4.63
N LYS A 41 -15.91 -2.60 -5.44
CA LYS A 41 -17.08 -1.71 -5.54
C LYS A 41 -18.19 -2.38 -6.35
N ALA A 42 -18.86 -3.34 -5.73
CA ALA A 42 -19.98 -4.08 -6.28
C ALA A 42 -21.20 -4.03 -5.33
N GLU A 43 -22.38 -4.39 -5.85
CA GLU A 43 -23.57 -4.49 -5.01
C GLU A 43 -23.34 -5.48 -3.86
N ARG A 44 -23.81 -5.10 -2.66
CA ARG A 44 -23.69 -5.91 -1.44
C ARG A 44 -22.28 -6.31 -1.03
N SER A 45 -21.25 -5.64 -1.56
CA SER A 45 -19.85 -5.91 -1.25
C SER A 45 -19.26 -4.81 -0.37
N PRO A 46 -18.43 -5.18 0.63
CA PRO A 46 -17.72 -4.20 1.42
C PRO A 46 -16.54 -3.62 0.64
N TYR A 47 -16.33 -2.31 0.76
CA TYR A 47 -15.16 -1.63 0.19
C TYR A 47 -14.88 -0.31 0.90
N LEU A 48 -13.64 0.18 0.79
CA LEU A 48 -13.19 1.50 1.20
C LEU A 48 -12.46 2.18 0.03
N GLU A 49 -12.79 3.43 -0.25
CA GLU A 49 -12.04 4.36 -1.09
C GLU A 49 -11.33 5.33 -0.16
N ILE A 50 -10.00 5.28 -0.12
CA ILE A 50 -9.16 6.11 0.74
C ILE A 50 -8.38 7.09 -0.15
N ALA A 51 -8.54 8.39 0.11
CA ALA A 51 -7.82 9.43 -0.62
C ALA A 51 -7.79 10.72 0.20
N ASP A 52 -6.68 11.45 0.15
CA ASP A 52 -6.56 12.83 0.65
C ASP A 52 -7.08 13.04 2.09
N GLY A 53 -6.81 12.10 3.00
CA GLY A 53 -7.25 12.16 4.40
C GLY A 53 -8.73 11.79 4.63
N GLU A 54 -9.48 11.52 3.56
CA GLU A 54 -10.87 11.08 3.60
C GLU A 54 -10.98 9.57 3.34
N VAL A 55 -12.07 8.99 3.83
CA VAL A 55 -12.49 7.64 3.50
C VAL A 55 -13.97 7.62 3.16
N LYS A 56 -14.32 6.89 2.09
CA LYS A 56 -15.70 6.59 1.68
C LYS A 56 -15.83 5.09 1.49
N GLY A 57 -17.03 4.55 1.54
CA GLY A 57 -17.19 3.11 1.35
C GLY A 57 -18.58 2.58 1.58
N SER A 58 -18.65 1.26 1.69
CA SER A 58 -19.86 0.50 2.00
C SER A 58 -19.47 -0.69 2.87
N ASP A 59 -20.31 -1.06 3.84
CA ASP A 59 -20.20 -2.35 4.54
C ASP A 59 -20.95 -3.48 3.78
N GLY A 60 -21.46 -3.18 2.58
CA GLY A 60 -22.34 -4.05 1.79
C GLY A 60 -23.83 -3.77 1.99
N CYS A 61 -24.21 -3.04 3.05
CA CYS A 61 -25.60 -2.68 3.34
C CYS A 61 -25.80 -1.16 3.52
N ASN A 62 -24.84 -0.51 4.18
CA ASN A 62 -24.86 0.87 4.58
C ASN A 62 -23.63 1.59 4.01
N SER A 63 -23.80 2.88 3.70
CA SER A 63 -22.67 3.69 3.27
C SER A 63 -21.83 4.14 4.46
N LEU A 64 -20.52 4.16 4.22
CA LEU A 64 -19.48 4.54 5.17
C LEU A 64 -18.80 5.82 4.68
N SER A 65 -18.51 6.74 5.60
CA SER A 65 -17.71 7.93 5.29
C SER A 65 -16.97 8.41 6.52
N GLY A 66 -15.84 9.07 6.36
CA GLY A 66 -15.07 9.56 7.49
C GLY A 66 -13.72 10.11 7.07
N THR A 67 -12.83 10.16 8.04
CA THR A 67 -11.42 10.53 7.84
C THR A 67 -10.52 9.43 8.38
N TYR A 68 -9.26 9.47 7.99
CA TYR A 68 -8.22 8.60 8.54
C TYR A 68 -6.99 9.40 8.95
N GLU A 69 -6.26 8.86 9.91
CA GLU A 69 -4.90 9.23 10.24
C GLU A 69 -4.01 8.02 10.03
N MET A 70 -2.74 8.26 9.72
CA MET A 70 -1.78 7.20 9.40
C MET A 70 -0.52 7.32 10.24
N ASP A 71 -0.04 6.19 10.76
CA ASP A 71 1.24 6.04 11.41
C ASP A 71 1.93 4.75 10.90
N GLY A 72 3.02 4.91 10.15
CA GLY A 72 3.69 3.78 9.50
C GLY A 72 2.79 3.06 8.49
N ASP A 73 2.40 1.83 8.79
CA ASP A 73 1.48 0.98 8.02
C ASP A 73 0.08 0.86 8.64
N GLU A 74 -0.15 1.54 9.77
CA GLU A 74 -1.42 1.54 10.49
C GLU A 74 -2.27 2.77 10.16
N LEU A 75 -3.56 2.52 9.93
CA LEU A 75 -4.59 3.51 9.68
C LEU A 75 -5.57 3.52 10.84
N THR A 76 -5.82 4.69 11.42
CA THR A 76 -6.88 4.90 12.40
C THR A 76 -8.03 5.68 11.77
N PHE A 77 -9.23 5.13 11.83
CA PHE A 77 -10.41 5.72 11.20
C PHE A 77 -11.30 6.47 12.19
N SER A 78 -11.90 7.54 11.69
CA SER A 78 -12.98 8.29 12.32
C SER A 78 -14.22 8.25 11.43
N MET A 79 -14.96 7.15 11.53
CA MET A 79 -16.10 6.85 10.66
C MET A 79 -17.41 7.47 11.16
N LYS A 80 -18.27 7.82 10.20
CA LYS A 80 -19.68 8.14 10.35
C LYS A 80 -20.47 7.20 9.43
N MET A 81 -21.27 6.32 10.02
CA MET A 81 -22.22 5.52 9.25
C MET A 81 -23.45 6.36 8.91
N SER A 82 -23.87 6.30 7.64
CA SER A 82 -25.00 7.13 7.17
C SER A 82 -26.37 6.62 7.62
N THR A 83 -26.52 5.30 7.78
CA THR A 83 -27.84 4.67 7.95
C THR A 83 -27.69 3.29 8.60
N MET A 84 -28.66 2.88 9.41
CA MET A 84 -28.79 1.50 9.93
C MET A 84 -29.94 0.82 9.19
N MET A 85 -29.71 0.38 7.94
CA MET A 85 -30.67 -0.46 7.21
C MET A 85 -30.41 -1.94 7.48
N ALA A 86 -31.47 -2.75 7.40
CA ALA A 86 -31.35 -4.20 7.41
C ALA A 86 -31.31 -4.72 5.97
N CYS A 87 -30.22 -5.38 5.59
CA CYS A 87 -30.06 -6.01 4.28
C CYS A 87 -30.03 -7.54 4.44
N PRO A 88 -31.09 -8.28 4.04
CA PRO A 88 -31.09 -9.73 4.13
C PRO A 88 -29.91 -10.35 3.37
N GLY A 89 -29.22 -11.28 4.04
CA GLY A 89 -28.09 -12.02 3.45
C GLY A 89 -26.77 -11.25 3.39
N VAL A 90 -26.69 -10.06 3.97
CA VAL A 90 -25.44 -9.29 4.10
C VAL A 90 -25.02 -9.28 5.56
N ASP A 91 -23.76 -9.64 5.82
CA ASP A 91 -23.12 -9.38 7.11
C ASP A 91 -22.31 -8.07 7.01
N PRO A 92 -22.79 -6.97 7.62
CA PRO A 92 -22.13 -5.66 7.54
C PRO A 92 -20.93 -5.59 8.52
N TRP A 93 -20.01 -6.55 8.46
CA TRP A 93 -18.90 -6.66 9.41
C TRP A 93 -18.02 -5.40 9.43
N LEU A 94 -17.83 -4.77 8.26
CA LEU A 94 -17.00 -3.57 8.09
C LEU A 94 -17.59 -2.34 8.82
N ALA A 95 -18.86 -2.38 9.25
CA ALA A 95 -19.44 -1.37 10.13
C ALA A 95 -18.70 -1.23 11.46
N LYS A 96 -17.95 -2.26 11.88
CA LYS A 96 -17.18 -2.29 13.12
C LYS A 96 -15.75 -1.75 12.97
N LEU A 97 -15.34 -1.35 11.77
CA LEU A 97 -14.02 -0.79 11.45
C LEU A 97 -13.62 0.29 12.46
N LYS A 98 -12.44 0.12 13.06
CA LYS A 98 -11.78 1.17 13.84
C LYS A 98 -10.40 1.52 13.33
N SER A 99 -9.61 0.50 12.99
CA SER A 99 -8.28 0.64 12.42
C SER A 99 -8.04 -0.40 11.34
N ALA A 100 -6.99 -0.20 10.56
CA ALA A 100 -6.52 -1.20 9.62
C ALA A 100 -4.99 -1.15 9.49
N ARG A 101 -4.38 -2.25 9.06
CA ARG A 101 -2.96 -2.31 8.73
C ARG A 101 -2.79 -2.71 7.27
N ILE A 102 -1.85 -2.06 6.58
CA ILE A 102 -1.50 -2.39 5.21
C ILE A 102 -0.43 -3.49 5.21
N ASP A 103 -0.78 -4.64 4.63
CA ASP A 103 0.14 -5.74 4.34
C ASP A 103 0.22 -5.93 2.82
N GLY A 104 1.05 -5.11 2.17
CA GLY A 104 1.16 -5.05 0.72
C GLY A 104 -0.14 -4.63 0.04
N ASP A 105 -0.77 -5.58 -0.66
CA ASP A 105 -2.05 -5.40 -1.35
C ASP A 105 -3.25 -5.87 -0.53
N VAL A 106 -3.06 -6.16 0.77
CA VAL A 106 -4.13 -6.55 1.68
C VAL A 106 -4.27 -5.51 2.80
N LEU A 107 -5.49 -5.02 3.00
CA LEU A 107 -5.85 -4.19 4.14
C LEU A 107 -6.45 -5.10 5.21
N VAL A 108 -5.73 -5.30 6.31
CA VAL A 108 -6.20 -6.08 7.47
C VAL A 108 -6.99 -5.16 8.39
N VAL A 109 -8.25 -5.48 8.65
CA VAL A 109 -9.19 -4.60 9.34
C VAL A 109 -9.43 -5.04 10.77
N PHE A 110 -9.38 -4.09 11.70
CA PHE A 110 -9.57 -4.32 13.12
C PHE A 110 -10.77 -3.55 13.69
N ASN A 111 -11.43 -4.15 14.67
CA ASN A 111 -12.51 -3.51 15.42
C ASN A 111 -11.96 -2.61 16.55
N ARG A 112 -12.86 -2.04 17.37
CA ARG A 112 -12.50 -1.19 18.52
C ARG A 112 -11.75 -1.94 19.63
N GLU A 113 -11.94 -3.25 19.75
CA GLU A 113 -11.30 -4.12 20.74
C GLU A 113 -9.88 -4.54 20.30
N GLY A 114 -9.54 -4.32 19.03
CA GLY A 114 -8.27 -4.72 18.43
C GLY A 114 -8.31 -6.09 17.75
N ASP A 115 -9.48 -6.72 17.65
CA ASP A 115 -9.63 -7.99 16.95
C ASP A 115 -9.64 -7.77 15.42
N GLU A 116 -8.95 -8.65 14.71
CA GLU A 116 -9.08 -8.75 13.26
C GLU A 116 -10.49 -9.22 12.89
N ILE A 117 -11.19 -8.46 12.06
CA ILE A 117 -12.58 -8.73 11.66
C ILE A 117 -12.74 -9.03 10.17
N GLY A 118 -11.68 -8.86 9.38
CA GLY A 118 -11.67 -9.20 7.96
C GLY A 118 -10.54 -8.52 7.21
N THR A 119 -10.50 -8.76 5.91
CA THR A 119 -9.51 -8.17 5.00
C THR A 119 -10.18 -7.60 3.76
N LEU A 120 -9.53 -6.64 3.12
CA LEU A 120 -9.92 -6.07 1.84
C LEU A 120 -8.70 -6.04 0.91
N ASP A 121 -8.81 -6.63 -0.28
CA ASP A 121 -7.73 -6.59 -1.28
C ASP A 121 -7.69 -5.24 -2.00
N ARG A 122 -6.50 -4.75 -2.32
CA ARG A 122 -6.31 -3.56 -3.17
C ARG A 122 -6.87 -3.83 -4.57
N SER A 123 -7.69 -2.91 -5.10
CA SER A 123 -8.38 -3.11 -6.38
C SER A 123 -8.17 -2.00 -7.42
N ALA A 124 -7.80 -0.78 -7.01
CA ALA A 124 -7.48 0.34 -7.91
C ALA A 124 -6.66 1.42 -7.20
#